data_AF-A0A2X3LUC3-F1
#
_entry.id   AF-A0A2X3LUC3-F1
#
_cell.length_a   1.000
_cell.length_b   1.000
_cell.length_c   1.000
_cell.angle_alpha   90.00
_cell.angle_beta   90.00
_cell.angle_gamma   90.00
#
_symmetry.space_group_name_H-M   'P 1'
#
loop_
_entity.id
_entity.type
_entity.pdbx_description
1 polymer ?
#
loop_
_entity_poly.entity_id
_entity_poly.type
_entity_poly.pdbx_seq_one_letter_code
_entity_poly.pdbx_strand_id
1 'polypeptide(L)'
;MKRRKSLHLLCVPVPPVSGKAFYYQPVLCTVQAKSTLTVEEEQDRLRQAIDFTLLDLMTLTAKAEASGLDDIAAIFSGHHTLLDDPELLAAASELLQHEHCTAEYAWQQVLKELSQQYQQLDDEYLQARYIDVDDLLHRTLVHLTQTKEELPQFNSPTILLAENIYPSTVLQLDPAVVKGICLSAGSPVSHSALIARELGIGWICQQGEKLYAIQPEETLTLDVKRQRFNRQG
;
A
#
# COMPACT_ATOMS: atom_id res chain seq x y z
N MET A 1 5.55 -31.87 24.29
CA MET A 1 4.26 -31.14 24.25
C MET A 1 4.41 -29.80 24.98
N LYS A 2 4.79 -28.72 24.26
CA LYS A 2 4.74 -27.34 24.79
C LYS A 2 3.42 -26.71 24.35
N ARG A 3 2.61 -26.28 25.32
CA ARG A 3 1.31 -25.64 25.10
C ARG A 3 1.52 -24.30 24.37
N ARG A 4 0.95 -24.15 23.17
CA ARG A 4 0.75 -22.84 22.53
C ARG A 4 -0.21 -22.05 23.42
N LYS A 5 0.26 -20.98 24.04
CA LYS A 5 -0.62 -19.98 24.64
C LYS A 5 -1.29 -19.26 23.48
N SER A 6 -2.60 -19.49 23.31
CA SER A 6 -3.44 -18.68 22.43
C SER A 6 -3.50 -17.29 23.06
N LEU A 7 -2.66 -16.37 22.58
CA LEU A 7 -2.80 -14.94 22.87
C LEU A 7 -4.09 -14.53 22.18
N HIS A 8 -5.18 -14.43 22.94
CA HIS A 8 -6.30 -13.63 22.49
C HIS A 8 -5.76 -12.21 22.36
N LEU A 9 -5.65 -11.72 21.13
CA LEU A 9 -5.46 -10.31 20.82
C LEU A 9 -6.68 -9.59 21.42
N LEU A 10 -6.56 -9.19 22.69
CA LEU A 10 -7.45 -8.19 23.26
C LEU A 10 -7.17 -6.94 22.45
N CYS A 11 -8.03 -6.67 21.47
CA CYS A 11 -8.01 -5.46 20.68
C CYS A 11 -8.18 -4.29 21.66
N VAL A 12 -7.06 -3.75 22.15
CA VAL A 12 -7.08 -2.58 23.02
C VAL A 12 -7.76 -1.47 22.22
N PRO A 13 -8.87 -0.90 22.69
CA PRO A 13 -9.53 0.16 21.97
C PRO A 13 -8.56 1.32 21.82
N VAL A 14 -8.18 1.64 20.58
CA VAL A 14 -7.32 2.79 20.30
C VAL A 14 -8.07 4.04 20.78
N PRO A 15 -7.54 4.79 21.76
CA PRO A 15 -8.18 6.02 22.22
C PRO A 15 -8.23 7.04 21.07
N PRO A 16 -9.05 8.10 21.19
CA PRO A 16 -9.01 9.17 20.21
C PRO A 16 -7.58 9.70 20.04
N VAL A 17 -7.14 9.82 18.79
CA VAL A 17 -5.79 10.31 18.44
C VAL A 17 -5.89 11.69 17.81
N SER A 18 -4.94 12.56 18.09
CA SER A 18 -4.92 13.93 17.55
C SER A 18 -3.59 14.25 16.89
N GLY A 19 -3.63 15.06 15.84
CA GLY A 19 -2.43 15.51 15.13
C GLY A 19 -2.75 16.51 14.01
N LYS A 20 -1.68 17.02 13.41
CA LYS A 20 -1.71 17.91 12.26
C LYS A 20 -2.09 17.14 11.00
N ALA A 21 -3.02 17.68 10.22
CA ALA A 21 -3.46 17.13 8.95
C ALA A 21 -2.34 17.23 7.91
N PHE A 22 -1.96 16.09 7.33
CA PHE A 22 -1.01 16.03 6.24
C PHE A 22 -1.59 15.19 5.09
N TYR A 23 -1.68 15.77 3.89
CA TYR A 23 -2.13 15.04 2.71
C TYR A 23 -1.00 14.21 2.13
N TYR A 24 -1.15 12.90 2.16
CA TYR A 24 -0.25 11.94 1.54
C TYR A 24 -0.84 11.47 0.21
N GLN A 25 0.00 11.48 -0.82
CA GLN A 25 -0.25 10.83 -2.10
C GLN A 25 1.04 10.09 -2.50
N PRO A 26 0.94 8.83 -2.98
CA PRO A 26 2.07 8.15 -3.59
C PRO A 26 2.61 8.95 -4.78
N VAL A 27 3.91 8.83 -5.07
CA VAL A 27 4.48 9.51 -6.23
C VAL A 27 3.86 8.96 -7.52
N LEU A 28 3.44 9.85 -8.41
CA LEU A 28 2.87 9.43 -9.70
C LEU A 28 3.98 9.10 -10.69
N CYS A 29 4.14 7.81 -11.01
CA CYS A 29 4.99 7.35 -12.11
C CYS A 29 4.35 7.69 -13.46
N THR A 30 5.11 8.34 -14.34
CA THR A 30 4.64 8.65 -15.69
C THR A 30 4.73 7.41 -16.57
N VAL A 31 3.60 6.90 -17.05
CA VAL A 31 3.52 5.75 -17.95
C VAL A 31 3.28 6.22 -19.38
N GLN A 32 4.15 5.84 -20.30
CA GLN A 32 4.02 6.14 -21.74
C GLN A 32 3.75 4.85 -22.51
N ALA A 33 2.76 4.84 -23.40
CA ALA A 33 2.43 3.62 -24.13
C ALA A 33 3.50 3.24 -25.17
N LYS A 34 4.08 4.20 -25.88
CA LYS A 34 5.02 3.92 -26.99
C LYS A 34 6.44 3.79 -26.48
N SER A 35 7.12 2.70 -26.87
CA SER A 35 8.55 2.54 -26.62
C SER A 35 9.39 2.99 -27.82
N THR A 36 10.61 3.46 -27.53
CA THR A 36 11.69 3.65 -28.50
C THR A 36 12.74 2.54 -28.45
N LEU A 37 12.61 1.61 -27.49
CA LEU A 37 13.47 0.46 -27.29
C LEU A 37 12.93 -0.75 -28.05
N THR A 38 13.75 -1.79 -28.17
CA THR A 38 13.33 -3.09 -28.66
C THR A 38 12.48 -3.83 -27.61
N VAL A 39 11.71 -4.82 -28.08
CA VAL A 39 10.89 -5.67 -27.18
C VAL A 39 11.76 -6.40 -26.16
N GLU A 40 12.93 -6.87 -26.56
CA GLU A 40 13.88 -7.57 -25.67
C GLU A 40 14.41 -6.65 -24.57
N GLU A 41 14.77 -5.41 -24.92
CA GLU A 41 15.21 -4.40 -23.94
C GLU A 41 14.09 -4.06 -22.94
N GLU A 42 12.84 -3.94 -23.38
CA GLU A 42 11.70 -3.69 -22.47
C GLU A 42 11.39 -4.89 -21.56
N GLN A 43 11.51 -6.12 -22.07
CA GLN A 43 11.38 -7.33 -21.26
C GLN A 43 12.46 -7.41 -20.16
N ASP A 44 13.71 -7.07 -20.50
CA ASP A 44 14.80 -7.05 -19.53
C ASP A 44 14.62 -5.94 -18.49
N ARG A 45 14.13 -4.76 -18.88
CA ARG A 45 13.77 -3.68 -17.94
C ARG A 45 12.69 -4.12 -16.97
N LEU A 46 11.63 -4.77 -17.49
CA LEU A 46 10.53 -5.26 -16.67
C LEU A 46 11.01 -6.30 -15.66
N ARG A 47 11.75 -7.31 -16.12
CA ARG A 47 12.29 -8.35 -15.25
C ARG A 47 13.17 -7.77 -14.14
N GLN A 48 14.05 -6.84 -14.46
CA GLN A 48 14.89 -6.17 -13.44
C GLN A 48 14.05 -5.42 -12.41
N ALA A 49 13.01 -4.70 -12.83
CA ALA A 49 12.13 -3.99 -11.91
C ALA A 49 11.32 -4.93 -11.01
N ILE A 50 10.88 -6.08 -11.53
CA ILE A 50 10.24 -7.13 -10.74
C ILE A 50 11.24 -7.69 -9.72
N ASP A 51 12.47 -8.02 -10.13
CA ASP A 51 13.51 -8.52 -9.22
C ASP A 51 13.79 -7.53 -8.07
N PHE A 52 13.87 -6.22 -8.35
CA PHE A 52 14.01 -5.20 -7.31
C PHE A 52 12.77 -5.10 -6.40
N THR A 53 11.57 -5.23 -6.97
CA THR A 53 10.33 -5.25 -6.19
C THR A 53 10.27 -6.46 -5.25
N LEU A 54 10.73 -7.64 -5.71
CA LEU A 54 10.81 -8.85 -4.87
C LEU A 54 11.79 -8.65 -3.70
N LEU A 55 12.96 -8.05 -3.95
CA LEU A 55 13.92 -7.70 -2.89
C LEU A 55 13.35 -6.73 -1.86
N ASP A 56 12.57 -5.76 -2.30
CA ASP A 56 11.87 -4.85 -1.40
C ASP A 56 10.86 -5.58 -0.50
N LEU A 57 10.09 -6.52 -1.05
CA LEU A 57 9.13 -7.32 -0.30
C LEU A 57 9.82 -8.22 0.73
N MET A 58 10.98 -8.79 0.38
CA MET A 58 11.84 -9.49 1.35
C MET A 58 12.30 -8.54 2.46
N THR A 59 12.68 -7.31 2.13
CA THR A 59 13.08 -6.30 3.12
C THR A 59 11.92 -5.93 4.07
N LEU A 60 10.71 -5.77 3.54
CA LEU A 60 9.51 -5.51 4.34
C LEU A 60 9.14 -6.70 5.24
N THR A 61 9.27 -7.93 4.72
CA THR A 61 9.09 -9.16 5.49
C THR A 61 10.05 -9.19 6.68
N ALA A 62 11.35 -9.01 6.44
CA ALA A 62 12.37 -9.00 7.49
C ALA A 62 12.15 -7.87 8.51
N LYS A 63 11.69 -6.70 8.06
CA LYS A 63 11.36 -5.58 8.96
C LYS A 63 10.21 -5.93 9.91
N ALA A 64 9.16 -6.58 9.40
CA ALA A 64 8.03 -7.03 10.23
C ALA A 64 8.47 -8.11 11.24
N GLU A 65 9.26 -9.09 10.81
CA GLU A 65 9.82 -10.13 11.69
C GLU A 65 10.71 -9.55 12.79
N ALA A 66 11.59 -8.60 12.45
CA ALA A 66 12.45 -7.93 13.43
C ALA A 66 11.65 -7.14 14.48
N SER A 67 10.42 -6.76 14.15
CA SER A 67 9.48 -6.08 15.05
C SER A 67 8.54 -7.05 15.80
N GLY A 68 8.67 -8.36 15.57
CA GLY A 68 7.83 -9.40 16.17
C GLY A 68 6.41 -9.46 15.60
N LEU A 69 6.21 -8.96 14.38
CA LEU A 69 4.91 -8.88 13.70
C LEU A 69 4.76 -10.00 12.67
N ASP A 70 4.77 -11.26 13.12
CA ASP A 70 4.79 -12.45 12.26
C ASP A 70 3.61 -12.50 11.26
N ASP A 71 2.41 -12.10 11.69
CA ASP A 71 1.23 -12.05 10.81
C ASP A 71 1.40 -11.00 9.69
N ILE A 72 2.13 -9.90 9.95
CA ILE A 72 2.44 -8.89 8.94
C ILE A 72 3.55 -9.37 8.01
N ALA A 73 4.55 -10.08 8.53
CA ALA A 73 5.58 -10.70 7.70
C ALA A 73 4.97 -11.69 6.68
N ALA A 74 4.00 -12.49 7.12
CA ALA A 74 3.27 -13.41 6.25
C ALA A 74 2.53 -12.71 5.10
N ILE A 75 2.05 -11.47 5.30
CA ILE A 75 1.42 -10.67 4.25
C ILE A 75 2.42 -10.37 3.13
N PHE A 76 3.59 -9.82 3.47
CA PHE A 76 4.60 -9.45 2.46
C PHE A 76 5.26 -10.68 1.82
N SER A 77 5.37 -11.79 2.54
CA SER A 77 5.75 -13.08 1.94
C SER A 77 4.71 -13.58 0.93
N GLY A 78 3.42 -13.39 1.21
CA GLY A 78 2.33 -13.65 0.27
C GLY A 78 2.38 -12.74 -0.96
N HIS A 79 2.64 -11.45 -0.76
CA HIS A 79 2.84 -10.49 -1.85
C HIS A 79 4.03 -10.87 -2.74
N HIS A 80 5.14 -11.32 -2.15
CA HIS A 80 6.27 -11.84 -2.91
C HIS A 80 5.86 -13.06 -3.75
N THR A 81 5.13 -14.00 -3.16
CA THR A 81 4.66 -15.20 -3.88
C THR A 81 3.74 -14.84 -5.05
N LEU A 82 2.85 -13.85 -4.85
CA LEU A 82 1.98 -13.35 -5.91
C LEU A 82 2.77 -12.70 -7.05
N LEU A 83 3.77 -11.89 -6.72
CA LEU A 83 4.57 -11.17 -7.71
C LEU A 83 5.53 -12.07 -8.50
N ASP A 84 6.03 -13.14 -7.86
CA ASP A 84 6.94 -14.13 -8.46
C ASP A 84 6.22 -15.15 -9.36
N ASP A 85 4.92 -14.95 -9.62
CA ASP A 85 4.15 -15.78 -10.55
C ASP A 85 4.61 -15.54 -12.00
N PRO A 86 5.16 -16.56 -12.70
CA PRO A 86 5.61 -16.42 -14.07
C PRO A 86 4.49 -16.07 -15.06
N GLU A 87 3.22 -16.33 -14.72
CA GLU A 87 2.08 -15.98 -15.58
C GLU A 87 1.92 -14.46 -15.73
N LEU A 88 2.22 -13.67 -14.69
CA LEU A 88 2.18 -12.20 -14.76
C LEU A 88 3.22 -11.66 -15.75
N LEU A 89 4.44 -12.18 -15.68
CA LEU A 89 5.51 -11.79 -16.60
C LEU A 89 5.20 -12.25 -18.02
N ALA A 90 4.63 -13.44 -18.20
CA ALA A 90 4.23 -13.94 -19.50
C ALA A 90 3.16 -13.04 -20.14
N ALA A 91 2.11 -12.67 -19.40
CA ALA A 91 1.07 -11.76 -19.88
C ALA A 91 1.63 -10.39 -20.29
N ALA A 92 2.53 -9.81 -19.49
CA ALA A 92 3.18 -8.55 -19.84
C ALA A 92 4.08 -8.69 -21.08
N SER A 93 4.76 -9.84 -21.21
CA SER A 93 5.63 -10.13 -22.36
C SER A 93 4.83 -10.26 -23.66
N GLU A 94 3.62 -10.80 -23.62
CA GLU A 94 2.71 -10.83 -24.77
C GLU A 94 2.29 -9.43 -25.21
N LEU A 95 1.94 -8.54 -24.27
CA LEU A 95 1.62 -7.14 -24.59
C LEU A 95 2.79 -6.40 -25.22
N LEU A 96 4.01 -6.58 -24.69
CA LEU A 96 5.22 -5.99 -25.25
C LEU A 96 5.46 -6.44 -26.71
N GLN A 97 5.23 -7.73 -27.00
CA GLN A 97 5.40 -8.30 -28.34
C GLN A 97 4.34 -7.80 -29.33
N HIS A 98 3.07 -7.74 -28.91
CA HIS A 98 1.96 -7.41 -29.80
C HIS A 98 1.79 -5.90 -30.02
N GLU A 99 2.02 -5.09 -28.98
CA GLU A 99 1.74 -3.66 -29.02
C GLU A 99 2.98 -2.79 -29.21
N HIS A 100 4.19 -3.37 -29.11
CA HIS A 100 5.46 -2.64 -29.15
C HIS A 100 5.47 -1.46 -28.15
N CYS A 101 4.99 -1.73 -26.94
CA CYS A 101 4.80 -0.75 -25.87
C CYS A 101 5.96 -0.75 -24.85
N THR A 102 5.90 0.15 -23.88
CA THR A 102 6.90 0.20 -22.78
C THR A 102 6.61 -0.86 -21.72
N ALA A 103 7.65 -1.26 -20.96
CA ALA A 103 7.52 -2.11 -19.78
C ALA A 103 6.51 -1.54 -18.76
N GLU A 104 6.54 -0.23 -18.52
CA GLU A 104 5.62 0.46 -17.62
C GLU A 104 4.17 0.28 -18.04
N TYR A 105 3.89 0.44 -19.34
CA TYR A 105 2.54 0.32 -19.87
C TYR A 105 2.05 -1.12 -19.82
N ALA A 106 2.84 -2.07 -20.32
CA ALA A 106 2.49 -3.49 -20.30
C ALA A 106 2.21 -3.98 -18.89
N TRP A 107 3.12 -3.70 -17.95
CA TRP A 107 2.97 -4.09 -16.55
C TRP A 107 1.74 -3.46 -15.89
N GLN A 108 1.50 -2.17 -16.17
CA GLN A 108 0.33 -1.47 -15.66
C GLN A 108 -0.98 -2.10 -16.17
N GLN A 109 -1.06 -2.56 -17.42
CA GLN A 109 -2.28 -3.22 -17.90
C GLN A 109 -2.55 -4.53 -17.14
N VAL A 110 -1.54 -5.39 -17.04
CA VAL A 110 -1.66 -6.71 -16.38
C VAL A 110 -2.10 -6.55 -14.92
N LEU A 111 -1.43 -5.67 -14.16
CA LEU A 111 -1.72 -5.54 -12.73
C LEU A 111 -3.01 -4.76 -12.47
N LYS A 112 -3.39 -3.81 -13.34
CA LYS A 112 -4.71 -3.17 -13.24
C LYS A 112 -5.83 -4.15 -13.52
N GLU A 113 -5.66 -5.07 -14.47
CA GLU A 113 -6.64 -6.12 -14.72
C GLU A 113 -6.78 -7.04 -13.51
N LEU A 114 -5.67 -7.49 -12.93
CA LEU A 114 -5.69 -8.29 -11.70
C LEU A 114 -6.35 -7.53 -10.53
N SER A 115 -6.03 -6.25 -10.36
CA SER A 115 -6.64 -5.38 -9.34
C SER A 115 -8.16 -5.30 -9.54
N GLN A 116 -8.63 -5.11 -10.78
CA GLN A 116 -10.05 -5.10 -11.11
C GLN A 116 -10.74 -6.44 -10.85
N GLN A 117 -10.07 -7.57 -11.12
CA GLN A 117 -10.61 -8.90 -10.81
C GLN A 117 -10.85 -9.06 -9.31
N TYR A 118 -9.93 -8.61 -8.45
CA TYR A 118 -10.16 -8.59 -7.00
C TYR A 118 -11.35 -7.70 -6.63
N GLN A 119 -11.47 -6.50 -7.20
CA GLN A 119 -12.59 -5.59 -6.94
C GLN A 119 -13.97 -6.17 -7.30
N GLN A 120 -14.03 -7.15 -8.21
CA GLN A 120 -15.26 -7.78 -8.66
C GLN A 120 -15.70 -8.99 -7.80
N LEU A 121 -14.87 -9.43 -6.83
CA LEU A 121 -15.23 -10.54 -5.94
C LEU A 121 -16.39 -10.16 -5.01
N ASP A 122 -17.21 -11.12 -4.59
CA ASP A 122 -18.36 -10.82 -3.72
C ASP A 122 -17.98 -10.58 -2.24
N ASP A 123 -16.85 -11.11 -1.80
CA ASP A 123 -16.39 -11.02 -0.41
C ASP A 123 -15.56 -9.75 -0.19
N GLU A 124 -16.00 -8.87 0.71
CA GLU A 124 -15.33 -7.58 1.00
C GLU A 124 -13.86 -7.74 1.46
N TYR A 125 -13.54 -8.80 2.20
CA TYR A 125 -12.18 -9.09 2.63
C TYR A 125 -11.30 -9.46 1.45
N LEU A 126 -11.81 -10.28 0.52
CA LEU A 126 -11.11 -10.62 -0.71
C LEU A 126 -11.02 -9.43 -1.67
N GLN A 127 -12.08 -8.63 -1.81
CA GLN A 127 -12.04 -7.41 -2.62
C GLN A 127 -10.89 -6.50 -2.21
N ALA A 128 -10.70 -6.28 -0.90
CA ALA A 128 -9.67 -5.39 -0.36
C ALA A 128 -8.23 -5.77 -0.76
N ARG A 129 -7.99 -6.93 -1.39
CA ARG A 129 -6.70 -7.30 -1.99
C ARG A 129 -6.33 -6.51 -3.23
N TYR A 130 -7.26 -5.80 -3.86
CA TYR A 130 -6.91 -4.87 -4.94
C TYR A 130 -5.86 -3.84 -4.48
N ILE A 131 -5.90 -3.42 -3.22
CA ILE A 131 -4.95 -2.46 -2.62
C ILE A 131 -3.53 -3.05 -2.56
N ASP A 132 -3.44 -4.36 -2.35
CA ASP A 132 -2.16 -5.07 -2.33
C ASP A 132 -1.58 -5.18 -3.75
N VAL A 133 -2.43 -5.44 -4.74
CA VAL A 133 -2.04 -5.46 -6.17
C VAL A 133 -1.62 -4.08 -6.64
N ASP A 134 -2.33 -3.02 -6.22
CA ASP A 134 -1.97 -1.64 -6.53
C ASP A 134 -0.64 -1.22 -5.86
N ASP A 135 -0.33 -1.74 -4.67
CA ASP A 135 0.98 -1.56 -4.00
C ASP A 135 2.12 -2.20 -4.81
N LEU A 136 1.92 -3.45 -5.25
CA LEU A 136 2.87 -4.15 -6.12
C LEU A 136 3.11 -3.39 -7.43
N LEU A 137 2.03 -2.98 -8.10
CA LEU A 137 2.10 -2.18 -9.32
C LEU A 137 2.89 -0.90 -9.10
N HIS A 138 2.53 -0.14 -8.07
CA HIS A 138 3.18 1.13 -7.74
C HIS A 138 4.68 0.93 -7.51
N ARG A 139 5.06 -0.05 -6.69
CA ARG A 139 6.48 -0.32 -6.38
C ARG A 139 7.27 -0.74 -7.62
N THR A 140 6.72 -1.60 -8.47
CA THR A 140 7.41 -1.98 -9.73
C THR A 140 7.53 -0.79 -10.69
N LEU A 141 6.51 0.07 -10.77
CA LEU A 141 6.58 1.30 -11.59
C LEU A 141 7.66 2.26 -11.07
N VAL A 142 7.81 2.42 -9.76
CA VAL A 142 8.86 3.24 -9.15
C VAL A 142 10.26 2.77 -9.60
N HIS A 143 10.49 1.45 -9.64
CA HIS A 143 11.75 0.89 -10.16
C HIS A 143 11.92 1.10 -11.67
N LEU A 144 10.88 0.84 -12.46
CA LEU A 144 10.91 1.03 -13.92
C LEU A 144 11.22 2.47 -14.33
N THR A 145 10.58 3.43 -13.65
CA THR A 145 10.74 4.87 -13.91
C THR A 145 11.88 5.49 -13.11
N GLN A 146 12.65 4.69 -12.35
CA GLN A 146 13.74 5.14 -11.48
C GLN A 146 13.34 6.33 -10.59
N THR A 147 12.09 6.34 -10.18
CA THR A 147 11.50 7.47 -9.46
C THR A 147 11.95 7.41 -8.02
N LYS A 148 12.39 8.54 -7.48
CA LYS A 148 12.71 8.62 -6.06
C LYS A 148 11.42 8.85 -5.28
N GLU A 149 11.10 7.89 -4.42
CA GLU A 149 10.02 8.01 -3.47
C GLU A 149 10.59 7.92 -2.06
N GLU A 150 10.34 8.96 -1.27
CA GLU A 150 10.68 9.01 0.14
C GLU A 150 9.41 9.38 0.90
N LEU A 151 9.15 8.68 2.01
CA LEU A 151 8.05 9.07 2.88
C LEU A 151 8.38 10.41 3.54
N PRO A 152 7.41 11.35 3.58
CA PRO A 152 7.62 12.63 4.24
C PRO A 152 8.03 12.41 5.70
N GLN A 153 8.98 13.22 6.17
CA GLN A 153 9.35 13.23 7.57
C GLN A 153 8.45 14.19 8.33
N PHE A 154 7.96 13.74 9.47
CA PHE A 154 7.06 14.51 10.32
C PHE A 154 7.80 14.95 11.59
N ASN A 155 7.59 16.20 12.01
CA ASN A 155 8.23 16.78 13.20
C ASN A 155 7.22 17.04 14.34
N SER A 156 5.95 16.68 14.15
CA SER A 156 4.88 16.84 15.11
C SER A 156 3.85 15.72 14.96
N PRO A 157 3.04 15.44 16.01
CA PRO A 157 1.96 14.45 15.91
C PRO A 157 1.10 14.69 14.67
N THR A 158 1.05 13.72 13.77
CA THR A 158 0.47 13.88 12.42
C THR A 158 -0.68 12.91 12.19
N ILE A 159 -1.70 13.37 11.48
CA ILE A 159 -2.77 12.56 10.90
C ILE A 159 -2.61 12.57 9.37
N LEU A 160 -2.35 11.40 8.79
CA LEU A 160 -2.27 11.25 7.34
C LEU A 160 -3.65 11.24 6.72
N LEU A 161 -3.84 12.07 5.71
CA LEU A 161 -5.03 12.17 4.89
C LEU A 161 -4.70 11.65 3.50
N ALA A 162 -5.43 10.66 3.01
CA ALA A 162 -5.22 10.13 1.66
C ALA A 162 -6.53 9.59 1.08
N GLU A 163 -6.53 9.31 -0.22
CA GLU A 163 -7.65 8.57 -0.82
C GLU A 163 -7.60 7.11 -0.38
N ASN A 164 -6.44 6.49 -0.55
CA ASN A 164 -6.10 5.16 -0.07
C ASN A 164 -4.61 5.14 0.35
N ILE A 165 -4.16 4.07 0.98
CA ILE A 165 -2.74 3.92 1.37
C ILE A 165 -2.30 2.46 1.29
N TYR A 166 -1.10 2.24 0.78
CA TYR A 166 -0.54 0.92 0.56
C TYR A 166 -0.02 0.27 1.85
N PRO A 167 -0.12 -1.07 2.00
CA PRO A 167 0.40 -1.77 3.17
C PRO A 167 1.91 -1.57 3.33
N SER A 168 2.68 -1.54 2.24
CA SER A 168 4.11 -1.26 2.28
C SER A 168 4.44 0.13 2.82
N THR A 169 3.61 1.13 2.50
CA THR A 169 3.72 2.48 3.06
C THR A 169 3.41 2.49 4.55
N VAL A 170 2.33 1.84 4.98
CA VAL A 170 1.92 1.84 6.40
C VAL A 170 2.98 1.20 7.29
N LEU A 171 3.59 0.09 6.87
CA LEU A 171 4.67 -0.57 7.64
C LEU A 171 5.91 0.33 7.83
N GLN A 172 6.06 1.36 7.00
CA GLN A 172 7.19 2.28 7.07
C GLN A 172 6.97 3.49 7.97
N LEU A 173 5.74 3.72 8.45
CA LEU A 173 5.41 4.86 9.30
C LEU A 173 5.98 4.72 10.71
N ASP A 174 6.38 5.84 11.30
CA ASP A 174 6.79 5.91 12.70
C ASP A 174 5.56 6.24 13.59
N PRO A 175 5.06 5.28 14.41
CA PRO A 175 3.91 5.52 15.30
C PRO A 175 4.22 6.52 16.43
N ALA A 176 5.50 6.84 16.68
CA ALA A 176 5.87 7.91 17.60
C ALA A 176 5.43 9.29 17.08
N VAL A 177 5.30 9.47 15.76
CA VAL A 177 4.94 10.74 15.14
C VAL A 177 3.63 10.67 14.36
N VAL A 178 3.41 9.64 13.55
CA VAL A 178 2.15 9.43 12.82
C VAL A 178 1.13 8.79 13.76
N LYS A 179 0.16 9.57 14.21
CA LYS A 179 -0.83 9.14 15.20
C LYS A 179 -2.06 8.50 14.59
N GLY A 180 -2.36 8.83 13.33
CA GLY A 180 -3.50 8.25 12.66
C GLY A 180 -3.49 8.42 11.14
N ILE A 181 -4.34 7.64 10.50
CA ILE A 181 -4.61 7.63 9.08
C ILE A 181 -6.12 7.81 8.91
N CYS A 182 -6.51 8.72 8.03
CA CYS A 182 -7.88 9.04 7.68
C CYS A 182 -8.02 9.00 6.15
N LEU A 183 -8.78 8.03 5.65
CA LEU A 183 -8.92 7.78 4.21
C LEU A 183 -10.29 8.19 3.67
N SER A 184 -10.33 8.79 2.48
CA SER A 184 -11.60 9.13 1.82
C SER A 184 -12.23 7.87 1.23
N ALA A 185 -11.41 6.97 0.70
CA ALA A 185 -11.75 5.61 0.31
C ALA A 185 -11.05 4.61 1.24
N GLY A 186 -10.62 3.47 0.70
CA GLY A 186 -10.01 2.37 1.43
C GLY A 186 -11.02 1.41 2.06
N SER A 187 -10.50 0.40 2.77
CA SER A 187 -11.28 -0.67 3.37
C SER A 187 -10.89 -0.90 4.84
N PRO A 188 -11.86 -1.15 5.74
CA PRO A 188 -11.59 -1.49 7.13
C PRO A 188 -10.96 -2.87 7.32
N VAL A 189 -11.02 -3.72 6.28
CA VAL A 189 -10.50 -5.09 6.28
C VAL A 189 -9.23 -5.25 5.40
N SER A 190 -8.67 -4.14 4.92
CA SER A 190 -7.42 -4.14 4.17
C SER A 190 -6.21 -4.51 5.04
N HIS A 191 -5.14 -4.98 4.41
CA HIS A 191 -3.87 -5.19 5.09
C HIS A 191 -3.29 -3.87 5.63
N SER A 192 -3.47 -2.76 4.93
CA SER A 192 -3.12 -1.42 5.45
C SER A 192 -3.80 -1.13 6.80
N ALA A 193 -5.09 -1.47 6.93
CA ALA A 193 -5.84 -1.27 8.18
C ALA A 193 -5.34 -2.19 9.31
N LEU A 194 -5.05 -3.46 8.99
CA LEU A 194 -4.47 -4.40 9.94
C LEU A 194 -3.09 -3.92 10.43
N ILE A 195 -2.20 -3.57 9.50
CA ILE A 195 -0.84 -3.11 9.82
C ILE A 195 -0.90 -1.83 10.67
N ALA A 196 -1.75 -0.86 10.33
CA ALA A 196 -1.90 0.36 11.11
C ALA A 196 -2.31 0.05 12.57
N ARG A 197 -3.23 -0.89 12.76
CA ARG A 197 -3.68 -1.31 14.10
C ARG A 197 -2.57 -1.98 14.91
N GLU A 198 -1.80 -2.88 14.29
CA GLU A 198 -0.67 -3.55 14.95
C GLU A 198 0.45 -2.55 15.32
N LEU A 199 0.64 -1.49 14.52
CA LEU A 199 1.57 -0.40 14.84
C LEU A 199 1.02 0.60 15.88
N GLY A 200 -0.25 0.48 16.28
CA GLY A 200 -0.90 1.41 17.20
C GLY A 200 -1.26 2.77 16.56
N ILE A 201 -1.33 2.83 15.23
CA ILE A 201 -1.76 4.00 14.46
C ILE A 201 -3.30 3.98 14.34
N GLY A 202 -3.96 5.07 14.71
CA GLY A 202 -5.42 5.17 14.59
C GLY A 202 -5.86 5.07 13.12
N TRP A 203 -6.88 4.27 12.83
CA TRP A 203 -7.35 4.07 11.45
C TRP A 203 -8.83 4.41 11.31
N ILE A 204 -9.14 5.36 10.42
CA ILE A 204 -10.49 5.54 9.89
C ILE A 204 -10.44 5.61 8.36
N CYS A 205 -11.47 5.07 7.71
CA CYS A 205 -11.55 5.04 6.24
C CYS A 205 -12.98 5.35 5.78
N GLN A 206 -13.21 5.37 4.46
CA GLN A 206 -14.53 5.61 3.87
C GLN A 206 -15.17 6.95 4.30
N GLN A 207 -14.35 8.00 4.51
CA GLN A 207 -14.84 9.32 4.95
C GLN A 207 -15.37 10.19 3.79
N GLY A 208 -15.18 9.74 2.54
CA GLY A 208 -15.63 10.43 1.33
C GLY A 208 -15.03 11.82 1.15
N GLU A 209 -15.73 12.67 0.42
CA GLU A 209 -15.25 14.00 0.02
C GLU A 209 -15.00 14.98 1.19
N LYS A 210 -15.51 14.66 2.39
CA LYS A 210 -15.31 15.48 3.61
C LYS A 210 -13.83 15.71 3.92
N LEU A 211 -12.99 14.76 3.54
CA LEU A 211 -11.55 14.84 3.69
C LEU A 211 -10.95 16.01 2.91
N TYR A 212 -11.44 16.29 1.69
CA TYR A 212 -10.88 17.33 0.82
C TYR A 212 -11.15 18.76 1.30
N ALA A 213 -12.01 18.94 2.31
CA ALA A 213 -12.30 20.24 2.92
C ALA A 213 -11.35 20.61 4.07
N ILE A 214 -10.44 19.72 4.46
CA ILE A 214 -9.50 19.92 5.56
C ILE A 214 -8.33 20.76 5.08
N GLN A 215 -7.92 21.76 5.86
CA GLN A 215 -6.75 22.56 5.49
C GLN A 215 -5.46 21.83 5.92
N PRO A 216 -4.38 21.90 5.13
CA PRO A 216 -3.07 21.41 5.58
C PRO A 216 -2.69 22.02 6.93
N GLU A 217 -2.04 21.25 7.80
CA GLU A 217 -1.62 21.66 9.15
C GLU A 217 -2.78 21.99 10.13
N GLU A 218 -4.03 21.74 9.75
CA GLU A 218 -5.16 21.81 10.65
C GLU A 218 -5.10 20.68 11.69
N THR A 219 -5.47 20.96 12.95
CA THR A 219 -5.49 19.92 13.98
C THR A 219 -6.76 19.09 13.86
N LEU A 220 -6.60 17.78 13.72
CA LEU A 220 -7.70 16.81 13.70
C LEU A 220 -7.66 15.91 14.92
N THR A 221 -8.83 15.44 15.34
CA THR A 221 -8.98 14.34 16.30
C THR A 221 -9.77 13.21 15.66
N LEU A 222 -9.21 12.01 15.61
CA LEU A 222 -9.88 10.80 15.11
C LEU A 222 -10.54 10.05 16.27
N ASP A 223 -11.85 9.83 16.17
CA ASP A 223 -12.60 8.90 17.01
C ASP A 223 -12.64 7.54 16.29
N VAL A 224 -11.57 6.75 16.47
CA VAL A 224 -11.34 5.47 15.77
C VAL A 224 -12.51 4.51 15.98
N LYS A 225 -13.08 4.47 17.19
CA LYS A 225 -14.21 3.61 17.52
C LYS A 225 -15.47 3.99 16.73
N ARG A 226 -15.72 5.28 16.52
CA ARG A 226 -16.90 5.76 15.80
C ARG A 226 -16.66 6.01 14.31
N GLN A 227 -15.46 5.73 13.80
CA GLN A 227 -15.07 5.97 12.40
C GLN A 227 -15.40 7.40 11.93
N ARG A 228 -15.01 8.40 12.73
CA ARG A 228 -15.23 9.82 12.43
C ARG A 228 -14.06 10.67 12.88
N PHE A 229 -13.87 11.83 12.26
CA PHE A 229 -12.93 12.85 12.71
C PHE A 229 -13.66 14.14 13.12
N ASN A 230 -13.01 14.93 13.98
CA ASN A 230 -13.43 16.29 14.31
C ASN A 230 -12.28 17.25 14.01
N ARG A 231 -12.65 18.42 13.49
CA ARG A 231 -11.76 19.56 13.27
C ARG A 231 -11.65 20.34 14.57
N GLN A 232 -10.44 20.64 15.04
CA GLN A 232 -10.26 21.59 16.13
C GLN A 232 -10.08 22.97 15.49
N GLY A 233 -11.10 23.81 15.67
CA GLY A 233 -11.08 25.22 15.25
C GLY A 233 -10.17 26.07 16.12
#